data_AF-A0A669E1D6-F1
#
_entry.id   AF-A0A669E1D6-F1
#
_cell.length_a   1.000
_cell.length_b   1.000
_cell.length_c   1.000
_cell.angle_alpha   90.00
_cell.angle_beta   90.00
_cell.angle_gamma   90.00
#
_symmetry.space_group_name_H-M   'P 1'
#
loop_
_entity.id
_entity.type
_entity.pdbx_description
1 polymer ?
#
loop_
_entity_poly.entity_id
_entity_poly.type
_entity_poly.pdbx_seq_one_letter_code
_entity_poly.pdbx_strand_id
1 'polypeptide(L)'
;TGRVIHSQITLVELSCIFFFFWLWVLLKSWNEAQSFCREHHTDLAPVSNEQDNLKLGKLGNSNDYIWIGLKKNSSESQKWMWSGDGQEMEYEAWGERGKPTCPHPKMKCAAIQATGGTESPIYFLKFI
;
A
#
# COMPACT_ATOMS: atom_id res chain seq x y z
N THR A 1 4.76 -37.39 -14.42
CA THR A 1 3.31 -37.46 -14.72
C THR A 1 2.62 -36.37 -13.90
N GLY A 2 2.31 -35.17 -14.39
CA GLY A 2 1.91 -34.75 -15.72
C GLY A 2 0.40 -34.51 -15.76
N ARG A 3 -0.05 -33.31 -15.35
CA ARG A 3 -1.03 -32.46 -16.08
C ARG A 3 -1.33 -31.18 -15.30
N VAL A 4 -0.89 -30.08 -15.91
CA VAL A 4 -1.43 -28.73 -15.75
C VAL A 4 -2.88 -28.74 -16.24
N ILE A 5 -3.81 -28.27 -15.41
CA ILE A 5 -4.95 -27.46 -15.88
C ILE A 5 -5.06 -26.26 -14.95
N HIS A 6 -4.15 -25.32 -15.16
CA HIS A 6 -4.44 -23.89 -15.02
C HIS A 6 -5.37 -23.50 -16.17
N SER A 7 -6.21 -22.48 -15.96
CA SER A 7 -7.01 -21.75 -16.97
C SER A 7 -8.48 -22.20 -17.12
N GLN A 8 -9.39 -21.39 -16.56
CA GLN A 8 -10.85 -21.26 -16.84
C GLN A 8 -11.78 -21.29 -15.59
N ILE A 9 -11.30 -20.92 -14.39
CA ILE A 9 -12.20 -20.51 -13.29
C ILE A 9 -12.09 -18.98 -13.15
N THR A 10 -13.01 -18.33 -13.88
CA THR A 10 -13.67 -17.05 -13.61
C THR A 10 -12.79 -15.81 -13.35
N LEU A 11 -12.27 -15.21 -14.44
CA LEU A 11 -11.78 -13.82 -14.45
C LEU A 11 -12.78 -12.79 -13.87
N VAL A 12 -14.08 -13.12 -13.80
CA VAL A 12 -15.14 -12.29 -13.24
C VAL A 12 -15.26 -12.42 -11.71
N GLU A 13 -14.94 -13.57 -11.13
CA GLU A 13 -14.97 -13.76 -9.68
C GLU A 13 -13.72 -13.19 -9.02
N LEU A 14 -12.56 -13.30 -9.70
CA LEU A 14 -11.35 -12.61 -9.25
C LEU A 14 -11.52 -11.10 -9.30
N SER A 15 -12.18 -10.51 -10.30
CA SER A 15 -12.42 -9.07 -10.30
C SER A 15 -13.33 -8.64 -9.16
N CYS A 16 -14.41 -9.36 -8.87
CA CYS A 16 -15.35 -8.98 -7.82
C CYS A 16 -14.76 -9.22 -6.42
N ILE A 17 -14.14 -10.38 -6.17
CA ILE A 17 -13.44 -10.68 -4.91
C ILE A 17 -12.27 -9.71 -4.73
N PHE A 18 -11.49 -9.42 -5.77
CA PHE A 18 -10.44 -8.41 -5.73
C PHE A 18 -11.02 -7.03 -5.44
N PHE A 19 -12.13 -6.63 -6.07
CA PHE A 19 -12.75 -5.32 -5.84
C PHE A 19 -13.35 -5.19 -4.44
N PHE A 20 -14.01 -6.24 -3.91
CA PHE A 20 -14.50 -6.29 -2.53
C PHE A 20 -13.36 -6.34 -1.52
N PHE A 21 -12.33 -7.16 -1.75
CA PHE A 21 -11.11 -7.23 -0.94
C PHE A 21 -10.42 -5.86 -0.89
N TRP A 22 -10.29 -5.21 -2.05
CA TRP A 22 -9.64 -3.93 -2.19
C TRP A 22 -10.45 -2.81 -1.53
N LEU A 23 -11.76 -2.73 -1.78
CA LEU A 23 -12.67 -1.81 -1.09
C LEU A 23 -12.64 -2.03 0.43
N TRP A 24 -12.58 -3.28 0.88
CA TRP A 24 -12.48 -3.60 2.30
C TRP A 24 -11.18 -3.09 2.90
N VAL A 25 -10.03 -3.32 2.25
CA VAL A 25 -8.72 -2.81 2.70
C VAL A 25 -8.69 -1.29 2.78
N LEU A 26 -9.29 -0.59 1.81
CA LEU A 26 -9.33 0.88 1.81
C LEU A 26 -10.16 1.48 2.95
N LEU A 27 -11.24 0.80 3.37
CA LEU A 27 -12.16 1.30 4.39
C LEU A 27 -11.68 1.05 5.83
N LYS A 28 -10.52 0.42 6.01
CA LYS A 28 -9.98 0.02 7.32
C LYS A 28 -8.89 0.96 7.81
N SER A 29 -8.59 0.91 9.11
CA SER A 29 -7.35 1.49 9.62
C SER A 29 -6.14 0.71 9.09
N TRP A 30 -4.94 1.32 9.12
CA TRP A 30 -3.73 0.65 8.65
C TRP A 30 -3.47 -0.71 9.33
N ASN A 31 -3.69 -0.81 10.65
CA ASN A 31 -3.45 -2.06 11.39
C ASN A 31 -4.46 -3.15 10.98
N GLU A 32 -5.72 -2.78 10.74
CA GLU A 32 -6.76 -3.70 10.28
C GLU A 32 -6.49 -4.16 8.85
N ALA A 33 -6.14 -3.23 7.95
CA ALA A 33 -5.74 -3.52 6.58
C ALA A 33 -4.53 -4.47 6.54
N GLN A 34 -3.53 -4.22 7.39
CA GLN A 34 -2.37 -5.10 7.54
C GLN A 34 -2.75 -6.49 8.02
N SER A 35 -3.56 -6.57 9.08
CA SER A 35 -3.98 -7.83 9.67
C SER A 35 -4.74 -8.67 8.64
N PHE A 36 -5.64 -8.04 7.89
CA PHE A 36 -6.40 -8.68 6.82
C PHE A 36 -5.49 -9.19 5.69
N CYS A 37 -4.52 -8.38 5.24
CA CYS A 37 -3.53 -8.82 4.26
C CYS A 37 -2.66 -9.98 4.76
N ARG A 38 -2.33 -10.04 6.06
CA ARG A 38 -1.57 -11.16 6.66
C ARG A 38 -2.41 -12.42 6.87
N GLU A 39 -3.72 -12.28 6.99
CA GLU A 39 -4.66 -13.41 7.10
C GLU A 39 -4.88 -14.09 5.74
N HIS A 40 -4.91 -13.32 4.65
CA HIS A 40 -5.23 -13.83 3.32
C HIS A 40 -4.03 -13.89 2.35
N HIS A 41 -2.94 -13.18 2.64
CA HIS A 41 -1.73 -13.04 1.82
C HIS A 41 -0.48 -12.91 2.70
N THR A 42 0.50 -12.08 2.30
CA THR A 42 1.77 -11.90 3.02
C THR A 42 1.78 -10.67 3.93
N ASP A 43 1.63 -9.46 3.38
CA ASP A 43 1.54 -8.19 4.12
C ASP A 43 0.98 -7.11 3.17
N LEU A 44 0.86 -5.87 3.65
CA LEU A 44 0.69 -4.70 2.78
C LEU A 44 1.91 -4.53 1.88
N ALA A 45 1.68 -4.07 0.64
CA ALA A 45 2.71 -3.99 -0.39
C ALA A 45 3.84 -2.99 -0.02
N PRO A 46 5.12 -3.35 -0.25
CA PRO A 46 6.21 -2.39 -0.23
C PRO A 46 6.23 -1.56 -1.54
N VAL A 47 6.93 -0.42 -1.50
CA VAL A 47 7.13 0.46 -2.66
C VAL A 47 8.62 0.70 -2.81
N SER A 48 9.26 -0.08 -3.67
CA SER A 48 10.72 -0.07 -3.78
C SER A 48 11.26 0.87 -4.86
N ASN A 49 10.38 1.32 -5.76
CA ASN A 49 10.75 2.14 -6.91
C ASN A 49 9.52 2.86 -7.50
N GLU A 50 9.77 3.73 -8.48
CA GLU A 50 8.73 4.47 -9.18
C GLU A 50 7.71 3.57 -9.88
N GLN A 51 8.14 2.43 -10.44
CA GLN A 51 7.25 1.52 -11.14
C GLN A 51 6.21 0.89 -10.18
N ASP A 52 6.62 0.52 -8.97
CA ASP A 52 5.70 0.02 -7.93
C ASP A 52 4.69 1.11 -7.54
N ASN A 53 5.18 2.33 -7.33
CA ASN A 53 4.34 3.48 -7.01
C ASN A 53 3.30 3.76 -8.12
N LEU A 54 3.72 3.74 -9.38
CA LEU A 54 2.85 3.92 -10.54
C LEU A 54 1.79 2.83 -10.67
N LYS A 55 2.15 1.57 -10.41
CA LYS A 55 1.19 0.46 -10.45
C LYS A 55 0.14 0.62 -9.37
N LEU A 56 0.55 0.90 -8.13
CA LEU A 56 -0.36 1.06 -7.00
C LEU A 56 -1.29 2.25 -7.17
N GLY A 57 -0.77 3.40 -7.64
CA GLY A 57 -1.58 4.60 -7.87
C GLY A 57 -2.69 4.43 -8.92
N LYS A 58 -2.62 3.38 -9.75
CA LYS A 58 -3.65 3.05 -10.75
C LYS A 58 -4.73 2.09 -10.23
N LEU A 59 -4.57 1.51 -9.05
CA LEU A 59 -5.50 0.49 -8.53
C LEU A 59 -6.81 1.09 -7.99
N GLY A 60 -6.88 2.41 -7.82
CA GLY A 60 -8.02 3.11 -7.23
C GLY A 60 -8.61 4.22 -8.06
N ASN A 61 -9.76 4.72 -7.62
CA ASN A 61 -10.33 5.94 -8.18
C ASN A 61 -9.48 7.13 -7.77
N SER A 62 -9.55 8.21 -8.56
CA SER A 62 -8.90 9.46 -8.22
C SER A 62 -9.28 9.88 -6.80
N ASN A 63 -8.28 10.17 -5.97
CA ASN A 63 -8.38 10.56 -4.56
C ASN A 63 -8.57 9.43 -3.53
N ASP A 64 -8.66 8.17 -3.93
CA ASP A 64 -8.62 7.05 -2.98
C ASP A 64 -7.24 6.98 -2.29
N TYR A 65 -7.19 6.58 -1.02
CA TYR A 65 -5.94 6.38 -0.28
C TYR A 65 -5.71 4.90 -0.02
N ILE A 66 -4.66 4.35 -0.63
CA ILE A 66 -4.31 2.93 -0.58
C ILE A 66 -3.25 2.71 0.48
N TRP A 67 -3.56 1.95 1.53
CA TRP A 67 -2.55 1.60 2.53
C TRP A 67 -1.39 0.82 1.92
N ILE A 68 -0.16 1.21 2.29
CA ILE A 68 1.07 0.48 1.94
C ILE A 68 1.77 -0.01 3.21
N GLY A 69 2.71 -0.93 3.09
CA GLY A 69 3.41 -1.53 4.23
C GLY A 69 4.34 -0.59 4.99
N LEU A 70 4.34 0.71 4.67
CA LEU A 70 5.26 1.66 5.27
C LEU A 70 4.76 2.12 6.65
N LYS A 71 5.57 1.81 7.68
CA LYS A 71 5.29 2.18 9.06
C LYS A 71 6.53 2.74 9.74
N LYS A 72 6.30 3.68 10.64
CA LYS A 72 7.34 4.25 11.49
C LYS A 72 7.59 3.35 12.68
N ASN A 73 8.85 3.01 12.92
CA ASN A 73 9.22 2.20 14.08
C ASN A 73 9.06 2.98 15.39
N SER A 74 8.84 2.26 16.49
CA SER A 74 8.72 2.87 17.83
C SER A 74 10.07 3.12 18.51
N SER A 75 11.18 2.93 17.79
CA SER A 75 12.54 3.09 18.36
C SER A 75 12.94 4.56 18.47
N GLU A 76 14.02 4.86 19.20
CA GLU A 76 14.59 6.21 19.30
C GLU A 76 14.89 6.83 17.94
N SER A 77 15.29 6.00 16.96
CA SER A 77 15.62 6.44 15.60
C SER A 77 14.40 6.81 14.74
N GLN A 78 13.19 6.40 15.14
CA GLN A 78 11.93 6.81 14.50
C GLN A 78 11.94 6.62 12.96
N LYS A 79 12.57 5.54 12.49
CA LYS A 79 12.80 5.25 11.07
C LYS A 79 11.55 4.72 10.38
N TRP A 80 11.46 4.98 9.07
CA TRP A 80 10.45 4.38 8.19
C TRP A 80 10.90 2.99 7.77
N MET A 81 10.08 1.99 8.08
CA MET A 81 10.37 0.59 7.83
C MET A 81 9.18 -0.09 7.16
N TRP A 82 9.48 -1.05 6.29
CA TRP A 82 8.48 -1.90 5.68
C TRP A 82 7.98 -2.95 6.66
N SER A 83 6.67 -3.14 6.71
CA SER A 83 6.02 -4.04 7.65
C SER A 83 6.24 -5.51 7.35
N GLY A 84 6.47 -5.85 6.08
CA GLY A 84 6.66 -7.23 5.62
C GLY A 84 8.03 -7.79 5.96
N ASP A 85 9.10 -7.10 5.58
CA ASP A 85 10.48 -7.57 5.72
C ASP A 85 11.30 -6.82 6.79
N GLY A 86 10.76 -5.73 7.35
CA GLY A 86 11.45 -4.91 8.33
C GLY A 86 12.62 -4.10 7.75
N GLN A 87 12.73 -3.95 6.44
CA GLN A 87 13.80 -3.14 5.84
C GLN A 87 13.49 -1.65 5.99
N GLU A 88 14.54 -0.84 6.11
CA GLU A 88 14.43 0.61 6.07
C GLU A 88 14.05 1.06 4.66
N MET A 89 13.24 2.11 4.56
CA MET A 89 12.80 2.63 3.28
C MET A 89 13.96 3.31 2.54
N GLU A 90 14.23 2.85 1.32
CA GLU A 90 15.25 3.44 0.43
C GLU A 90 14.66 4.37 -0.63
N TYR A 91 13.50 4.01 -1.19
CA TYR A 91 12.80 4.80 -2.18
C TYR A 91 11.88 5.82 -1.52
N GLU A 92 12.04 7.09 -1.90
CA GLU A 92 11.29 8.20 -1.35
C GLU A 92 10.40 8.85 -2.40
N ALA A 93 9.12 8.90 -2.07
CA ALA A 93 8.06 9.41 -2.92
C ALA A 93 7.19 10.29 -2.02
N TRP A 94 7.66 11.52 -1.75
CA TRP A 94 6.96 12.49 -0.90
C TRP A 94 6.32 13.58 -1.75
N GLY A 95 5.13 14.02 -1.36
CA GLY A 95 4.43 15.11 -2.04
C GLY A 95 5.04 16.47 -1.74
N GLU A 96 4.39 17.54 -2.20
CA GLU A 96 4.87 18.92 -2.01
C GLU A 96 5.12 19.31 -0.54
N ARG A 97 4.42 18.67 0.39
CA ARG A 97 4.63 18.85 1.84
C ARG A 97 5.91 18.21 2.37
N GLY A 98 6.61 17.43 1.55
CA GLY A 98 7.84 16.75 1.88
C GLY A 98 7.68 15.61 2.87
N LYS A 99 8.82 14.97 3.19
CA LYS A 99 8.92 13.97 4.25
C LYS A 99 8.55 14.61 5.60
N PRO A 100 7.67 13.99 6.41
CA PRO A 100 7.35 14.54 7.72
C PRO A 100 8.61 14.60 8.59
N THR A 101 8.82 15.76 9.22
CA THR A 101 9.91 15.97 10.17
C THR A 101 9.61 15.31 11.52
N CYS A 102 10.64 14.85 12.21
CA CYS A 102 10.50 14.18 13.50
C CYS A 102 10.72 15.18 14.65
N PRO A 103 9.94 15.11 15.76
CA PRO A 103 8.83 14.20 16.01
C PRO A 103 7.48 14.74 15.51
N HIS A 104 6.76 13.96 14.69
CA HIS A 104 5.36 14.24 14.32
C HIS A 104 4.43 13.23 15.02
N PRO A 105 3.64 13.63 16.05
CA PRO A 105 2.95 12.69 16.94
C PRO A 105 1.89 11.82 16.29
N LYS A 106 1.23 12.34 15.25
CA LYS A 106 0.03 11.72 14.64
C LYS A 106 0.34 10.83 13.43
N MET A 107 1.59 10.71 13.01
CA MET A 107 1.91 10.19 11.68
C MET A 107 2.86 9.00 11.78
N LYS A 108 2.28 7.79 11.81
CA LYS A 108 3.03 6.53 12.00
C LYS A 108 2.90 5.54 10.85
N CYS A 109 1.93 5.69 9.97
CA CYS A 109 1.68 4.77 8.87
C CYS A 109 1.40 5.54 7.59
N ALA A 110 1.57 4.92 6.42
CA ALA A 110 1.54 5.62 5.15
C ALA A 110 0.62 4.96 4.11
N ALA A 111 0.07 5.79 3.22
CA ALA A 111 -0.80 5.40 2.10
C ALA A 111 -0.31 6.04 0.79
N ILE A 112 -0.69 5.51 -0.37
CA ILE A 112 -0.55 6.17 -1.66
C ILE A 112 -1.90 6.77 -2.04
N GLN A 113 -1.93 8.00 -2.59
CA GLN A 113 -3.13 8.49 -3.25
C GLN A 113 -3.22 7.95 -4.67
N ALA A 114 -4.35 7.34 -4.99
CA ALA A 114 -4.65 6.87 -6.34
C ALA A 114 -5.01 8.04 -7.27
N THR A 115 -4.57 7.93 -8.52
CA THR A 115 -4.81 8.94 -9.58
C THR A 115 -5.82 8.50 -10.62
N GLY A 116 -6.43 7.32 -10.48
CA GLY A 116 -7.33 6.78 -11.52
C GLY A 116 -6.65 6.59 -12.88
N GLY A 117 -5.31 6.59 -12.93
CA GLY A 117 -4.52 6.43 -14.16
C GLY A 117 -4.39 7.68 -15.04
N THR A 118 -4.90 8.84 -14.63
CA THR A 118 -4.86 10.07 -15.43
C THR A 118 -3.65 10.97 -15.13
N GLU A 119 -2.94 10.74 -14.03
CA GLU A 119 -1.77 11.53 -13.60
C GLU A 119 -0.69 10.64 -12.96
N SER A 120 0.57 11.08 -13.00
CA SER A 120 1.62 10.52 -12.14
C SER A 120 1.18 10.64 -10.69
N PRO A 121 1.28 9.59 -9.84
CA PRO A 121 0.85 9.64 -8.45
C PRO A 121 1.51 10.82 -7.75
N ILE A 122 0.76 11.89 -7.55
CA ILE A 122 1.20 12.98 -6.70
C ILE A 122 1.23 12.36 -5.31
N TYR A 123 2.43 12.32 -4.76
CA TYR A 123 2.78 11.40 -3.71
C TYR A 123 2.16 11.83 -2.38
N PHE A 124 1.00 11.31 -2.02
CA PHE A 124 0.44 11.59 -0.71
C PHE A 124 0.56 10.38 0.19
N LEU A 125 1.72 10.30 0.86
CA LEU A 125 1.80 9.61 2.14
C LEU A 125 0.91 10.40 3.12
N LYS A 126 -0.37 10.05 3.13
CA LYS A 126 -1.33 10.55 4.10
C LYS A 126 -1.22 9.67 5.34
N PHE A 127 -0.72 10.26 6.39
CA PHE A 127 -0.56 9.58 7.65
C PHE A 127 -1.80 9.86 8.51
N ILE A 128 -2.43 8.79 8.99
CA ILE A 128 -3.60 8.80 9.86
C ILE A 128 -3.20 8.27 11.22
#